data_AF-A0A832MUI2-F1
#
_entry.id   AF-A0A832MUI2-F1
#
_cell.length_a   1.000
_cell.length_b   1.000
_cell.length_c   1.000
_cell.angle_alpha   90.00
_cell.angle_beta   90.00
_cell.angle_gamma   90.00
#
_symmetry.space_group_name_H-M   'P 1'
#
loop_
_entity.id
_entity.type
_entity.pdbx_description
1 polymer ?
#
loop_
_entity_poly.entity_id
_entity_poly.type
_entity_poly.pdbx_seq_one_letter_code
_entity_poly.pdbx_strand_id
1 'polypeptide(L)' 'VNLNHKMDNFTFNGVRISNLEMETSAIYGLSRLLGHQAISMNAIIANRANGTFSKNPYKPVEELIVYTLDKLAQ' A
#
# COMPACT_ATOMS: atom_id res chain seq x y z
N VAL A 1 -5.02 17.06 9.64
CA VAL A 1 -6.47 16.82 9.42
C VAL A 1 -6.91 17.14 7.99
N ASN A 2 -6.60 18.34 7.46
CA ASN A 2 -7.02 18.74 6.10
C ASN A 2 -6.54 17.80 4.98
N LEU A 3 -5.28 17.33 5.04
CA LEU A 3 -4.72 16.42 4.03
C LEU A 3 -5.41 15.05 3.98
N ASN A 4 -5.61 14.39 5.13
CA ASN A 4 -6.29 13.08 5.18
C ASN A 4 -7.69 13.17 4.58
N HIS A 5 -8.44 14.23 4.92
CA HIS A 5 -9.78 14.44 4.34
C HIS A 5 -9.73 14.68 2.82
N LYS A 6 -8.72 15.38 2.31
CA LYS A 6 -8.51 15.53 0.86
C LYS A 6 -8.21 14.18 0.20
N MET A 7 -7.40 13.33 0.83
CA MET A 7 -7.06 12.01 0.32
C MET A 7 -8.27 11.05 0.33
N ASP A 8 -9.06 11.02 1.41
CA ASP A 8 -10.24 10.15 1.53
C ASP A 8 -11.32 10.44 0.47
N ASN A 9 -11.40 11.70 0.04
CA ASN A 9 -12.32 12.16 -1.01
C ASN A 9 -11.68 12.21 -2.40
N PHE A 10 -10.38 11.95 -2.52
CA PHE A 10 -9.71 11.96 -3.81
C PHE A 10 -10.17 10.75 -4.64
N THR A 11 -10.59 11.03 -5.87
CA THR A 11 -10.91 10.03 -6.88
C THR A 11 -10.37 10.49 -8.21
N PHE A 12 -9.79 9.58 -8.97
CA PHE A 12 -9.29 9.83 -10.31
C PHE A 12 -9.70 8.66 -11.21
N ASN A 13 -10.44 8.96 -12.28
CA ASN A 13 -10.99 7.94 -13.19
C ASN A 13 -11.76 6.81 -12.48
N GLY A 14 -12.48 7.15 -11.41
CA GLY A 14 -13.22 6.17 -10.59
C GLY A 14 -12.37 5.39 -9.59
N VAL A 15 -11.06 5.60 -9.54
CA VAL A 15 -10.13 4.97 -8.59
C VAL A 15 -9.94 5.85 -7.37
N ARG A 16 -10.05 5.25 -6.17
CA ARG A 16 -9.84 5.90 -4.88
C ARG A 16 -8.51 5.49 -4.26
N ILE A 17 -7.97 6.34 -3.38
CA ILE A 17 -6.77 6.04 -2.61
C ILE A 17 -7.12 4.99 -1.54
N SER A 18 -6.36 3.88 -1.50
CA SER A 18 -6.54 2.78 -0.54
C SER A 18 -5.61 2.84 0.66
N ASN A 19 -4.42 3.44 0.51
CA ASN A 19 -3.39 3.52 1.53
C ASN A 19 -2.48 4.74 1.32
N LEU A 20 -1.65 5.02 2.32
CA LEU A 20 -0.63 6.07 2.29
C LEU A 20 0.71 5.48 2.73
N GLU A 21 1.69 5.48 1.83
CA GLU A 21 3.07 5.03 1.99
C GLU A 21 4.01 5.97 1.20
N MET A 22 5.33 5.71 1.14
CA MET A 22 6.30 6.69 0.65
C MET A 22 7.23 6.16 -0.45
N GLU A 23 7.11 4.89 -0.86
CA GLU A 23 8.11 4.21 -1.67
C GLU A 23 7.58 3.79 -3.06
N THR A 24 6.31 3.40 -3.14
CA THR A 24 5.73 2.68 -4.28
C THR A 24 5.77 3.49 -5.57
N SER A 25 5.52 4.79 -5.50
CA SER A 25 5.55 5.66 -6.69
C SER A 25 6.92 5.71 -7.37
N ALA A 26 8.00 5.80 -6.58
CA ALA A 26 9.37 5.80 -7.08
C ALA A 26 9.75 4.43 -7.64
N ILE A 27 9.40 3.35 -6.94
CA ILE A 27 9.65 1.97 -7.40
C ILE A 27 8.96 1.74 -8.75
N TYR A 28 7.67 2.05 -8.87
CA TYR A 28 6.94 1.86 -10.12
C TYR A 28 7.48 2.72 -11.26
N GLY A 29 7.83 3.98 -10.99
CA GLY A 29 8.44 4.86 -11.97
C GLY A 29 9.76 4.30 -12.51
N LEU A 30 10.65 3.87 -11.62
CA LEU A 30 11.95 3.30 -12.00
C LEU A 30 11.80 1.95 -12.68
N SER A 31 10.97 1.04 -12.17
CA SER A 31 10.72 -0.25 -12.81
C SER A 31 10.17 -0.09 -14.21
N ARG A 32 9.22 0.85 -14.42
CA ARG A 32 8.69 1.15 -15.75
C ARG A 32 9.77 1.70 -16.69
N LEU A 33 10.62 2.60 -16.19
CA LEU A 33 11.72 3.19 -16.96
C LEU A 33 12.74 2.14 -17.41
N LEU A 34 13.03 1.16 -16.55
CA LEU A 34 14.01 0.11 -16.77
C LEU A 34 13.44 -1.14 -17.47
N GLY A 35 12.15 -1.15 -17.82
CA GLY A 35 11.50 -2.30 -18.48
C GLY A 35 11.17 -3.48 -17.55
N HIS A 36 11.16 -3.25 -16.23
CA HIS A 36 10.79 -4.25 -15.24
C HIS A 36 9.29 -4.20 -14.90
N GLN A 37 8.72 -5.37 -14.60
CA GLN A 37 7.43 -5.46 -13.94
C GLN A 37 7.64 -5.35 -12.43
N ALA A 38 6.85 -4.52 -11.76
CA ALA A 38 6.90 -4.36 -10.32
C ALA A 38 5.49 -4.33 -9.74
N ILE A 39 5.39 -4.81 -8.51
CA ILE A 39 4.20 -4.78 -7.69
C ILE A 39 4.60 -4.44 -6.26
N SER A 40 3.78 -3.65 -5.58
CA SER A 40 3.93 -3.28 -4.18
C SER A 40 2.83 -3.93 -3.37
N MET A 41 3.21 -4.57 -2.26
CA MET A 41 2.32 -5.24 -1.32
C MET A 41 2.41 -4.49 0.01
N ASN A 42 1.29 -3.98 0.54
CA ASN A 42 1.28 -3.18 1.76
C ASN A 42 0.41 -3.82 2.85
N ALA A 43 0.97 -3.98 4.06
CA ALA A 43 0.23 -4.35 5.25
C ALA A 43 -0.30 -3.08 5.96
N ILE A 44 -1.61 -3.00 6.17
CA ILE A 44 -2.23 -1.85 6.83
C ILE A 44 -2.11 -2.00 8.36
N ILE A 45 -1.17 -1.28 8.96
CA ILE A 45 -0.94 -1.30 10.41
C ILE A 45 -1.60 -0.12 11.16
N ALA A 46 -2.01 0.91 10.43
CA ALA A 46 -2.63 2.12 10.98
C ALA A 46 -3.82 2.55 10.11
N ASN A 47 -4.99 2.64 10.72
CA ASN A 47 -6.19 3.20 10.10
C ASN A 47 -6.26 4.70 10.44
N ARG A 48 -5.81 5.52 9.50
CA ARG A 48 -5.76 6.98 9.65
C ARG A 48 -7.14 7.64 9.66
N ALA A 49 -8.13 7.05 8.98
CA ALA A 49 -9.50 7.57 8.97
C ALA A 49 -10.14 7.45 10.36
N ASN A 50 -9.93 6.32 11.04
CA ASN A 50 -10.46 6.06 12.38
C ASN A 50 -9.48 6.41 13.51
N GLY A 51 -8.25 6.84 13.20
CA GLY A 51 -7.21 7.13 14.19
C GLY A 51 -6.77 5.93 15.03
N THR A 52 -6.94 4.70 14.52
CA THR A 52 -6.64 3.47 15.26
C THR A 52 -5.39 2.78 14.73
N PHE A 53 -4.70 2.07 15.61
CA PHE A 53 -3.53 1.27 15.27
C PHE A 53 -3.83 -0.21 15.51
N SER A 54 -3.21 -1.07 14.70
CA SER A 54 -3.30 -2.52 14.92
C SER A 54 -2.70 -2.87 16.28
N LYS A 55 -3.41 -3.70 17.06
CA LYS A 55 -2.90 -4.24 18.34
C LYS A 55 -1.73 -5.19 18.13
N ASN A 56 -1.65 -5.83 16.96
CA ASN A 56 -0.55 -6.68 16.55
C ASN A 56 -0.18 -6.34 15.09
N PRO A 57 0.70 -5.34 14.87
CA PRO A 57 1.07 -4.91 13.53
C PRO A 57 1.98 -5.90 12.80
N TYR A 58 2.66 -6.80 13.52
CA TYR A 58 3.56 -7.79 12.94
C TYR A 58 2.82 -8.95 12.25
N LYS A 59 1.69 -9.39 12.82
CA LYS A 59 0.87 -10.45 12.24
C LYS A 59 0.49 -10.22 10.77
N PRO A 60 -0.13 -9.09 10.37
CA PRO A 60 -0.48 -8.88 8.96
C PRO A 60 0.76 -8.73 8.06
N VAL A 61 1.92 -8.36 8.61
CA VAL A 61 3.18 -8.31 7.84
C VAL A 61 3.68 -9.73 7.57
N GLU A 62 3.69 -10.61 8.57
CA GLU A 62 4.07 -12.03 8.40
C GLU A 62 3.17 -12.73 7.39
N GLU A 63 1.84 -12.56 7.52
CA GLU A 63 0.86 -13.11 6.58
C GLU A 63 1.09 -12.59 5.14
N LEU A 64 1.42 -11.30 4.99
CA LEU A 64 1.70 -10.70 3.69
C LEU A 64 3.00 -11.23 3.07
N ILE A 65 4.04 -11.47 3.88
CA ILE A 65 5.30 -12.07 3.40
C ILE A 65 5.03 -13.46 2.82
N VAL A 66 4.34 -14.32 3.57
CA VAL A 66 4.00 -15.68 3.11
C VAL A 66 3.15 -15.62 1.84
N TYR A 67 2.08 -14.81 1.84
CA TYR A 67 1.24 -14.61 0.66
C TYR A 67 2.03 -14.16 -0.56
N THR A 68 2.97 -13.23 -0.39
CA THR A 68 3.77 -12.69 -1.49
C THR A 68 4.73 -13.76 -2.05
N LEU A 69 5.41 -14.50 -1.19
CA LEU A 69 6.31 -15.58 -1.60
C LEU A 69 5.55 -16.69 -2.34
N ASP A 70 4.39 -17.10 -1.82
CA ASP A 70 3.54 -18.12 -2.44
C ASP A 70 3.02 -17.68 -3.81
N LYS A 71 2.75 -16.38 -3.99
CA LYS A 71 2.31 -15.82 -5.28
C LYS A 71 3.43 -15.66 -6.29
N LEU A 72 4.66 -15.41 -5.83
CA LEU A 72 5.82 -15.31 -6.71
C LEU A 72 6.31 -16.68 -7.21
N ALA A 73 6.06 -17.75 -6.45
CA ALA A 73 6.44 -19.11 -6.82
C ALA A 73 5.42 -19.82 -7.74
N GLN A 74 4.29 -19.17 -8.05
CA GLN A 74 3.27 -19.66 -9.01
C GLN A 74 3.65 -19.28 -10.44
#